data_AF-A0A370PH27-F1
#
_entry.id   AF-A0A370PH27-F1
#
_cell.length_a   1.000
_cell.length_b   1.000
_cell.length_c   1.000
_cell.angle_alpha   90.00
_cell.angle_beta   90.00
_cell.angle_gamma   90.00
#
_symmetry.space_group_name_H-M   'P 1'
#
loop_
_entity.id
_entity.type
_entity.pdbx_description
1 polymer ?
#
loop_
_entity_poly.entity_id
_entity_poly.type
_entity_poly.pdbx_seq_one_letter_code
_entity_poly.pdbx_strand_id
1 'polypeptide(L)'
;MTKAQTAVSPDEFFKIITPFLNEITPNIPPFAPDEAFYKAVFDKFAAASGLPEDTIPHFVDTGEVLARCFYPSLPRDLQISIGVLTAYVFSIDDQCADPEFREQLKSYRSVFLGQSTTNLQYIKGLYNTLHDIVSHYEWYAGDMIIKSTMDFVSINIMEAEQTGDFMVSPSTRLFPDFLRQKSGIGEAYAFFYFPGSDWGLGDYFTLIPDIAGIIEQLNDVLSFYKESVLGNEPGTWVKQTCVCKGISEGEAFKERVDQCLGSIRRLRAASEENPRLVKTVNEFINGYPLFHLNAGRYKLDQFGSYHGWQGEKTAGGN
;
A
#
# COMPACT_ATOMS: atom_id res chain seq x y z
N MET A 1 26.97 22.79 -3.09
CA MET A 1 26.38 23.12 -4.39
C MET A 1 25.32 22.06 -4.67
N THR A 2 24.05 22.38 -4.46
CA THR A 2 22.92 21.50 -4.75
C THR A 2 22.86 21.32 -6.27
N LYS A 3 22.96 20.08 -6.77
CA LYS A 3 22.66 19.79 -8.19
C LYS A 3 21.27 20.37 -8.50
N ALA A 4 21.13 21.08 -9.61
CA ALA A 4 19.82 21.54 -10.05
C ALA A 4 18.89 20.32 -10.18
N GLN A 5 17.78 20.31 -9.44
CA GLN A 5 16.76 19.27 -9.53
C GLN A 5 16.14 19.35 -10.93
N THR A 6 16.58 18.46 -11.81
CA THR A 6 15.90 18.28 -13.09
C THR A 6 14.69 17.40 -12.78
N ALA A 7 13.49 17.96 -12.91
CA ALA A 7 12.25 17.21 -12.75
C ALA A 7 12.19 16.08 -13.79
N VAL A 8 11.75 14.90 -13.38
CA VAL A 8 11.57 13.75 -14.27
C VAL A 8 10.38 14.05 -15.18
N SER A 9 10.58 14.00 -16.49
CA SER A 9 9.48 14.18 -17.45
C SER A 9 8.60 12.92 -17.52
N PRO A 10 7.34 13.04 -18.00
CA PRO A 10 6.52 11.86 -18.27
C PRO A 10 7.26 10.81 -19.13
N ASP A 11 7.91 11.23 -20.21
CA ASP A 11 8.66 10.33 -21.09
C ASP A 11 9.82 9.61 -20.39
N GLU A 12 10.53 10.29 -19.48
CA GLU A 12 11.61 9.66 -18.70
C GLU A 12 11.04 8.65 -17.70
N PHE A 13 9.95 8.99 -17.02
CA PHE A 13 9.24 8.04 -16.14
C PHE A 13 8.85 6.77 -16.90
N PHE A 14 8.24 6.90 -18.09
CA PHE A 14 7.80 5.74 -18.87
C PHE A 14 8.94 4.86 -19.37
N LYS A 15 10.06 5.47 -19.76
CA LYS A 15 11.28 4.73 -20.16
C LYS A 15 11.83 3.86 -19.03
N ILE A 16 11.60 4.25 -17.77
CA ILE A 16 12.05 3.51 -16.59
C ILE A 16 10.99 2.49 -16.15
N ILE A 17 9.72 2.88 -16.08
CA ILE A 17 8.65 2.04 -15.51
C ILE A 17 8.27 0.86 -16.43
N THR A 18 8.34 1.06 -17.75
CA THR A 18 7.94 0.03 -18.74
C THR A 18 8.79 -1.24 -18.63
N PRO A 19 10.15 -1.18 -18.69
CA PRO A 19 10.96 -2.39 -18.52
C PRO A 19 10.80 -3.01 -17.13
N PHE A 20 10.66 -2.19 -16.08
CA PHE A 20 10.40 -2.67 -14.72
C PHE A 20 9.12 -3.50 -14.64
N LEU A 21 7.99 -2.95 -15.12
CA LEU A 21 6.70 -3.65 -15.10
C LEU A 21 6.70 -4.90 -15.99
N ASN A 22 7.37 -4.86 -17.15
CA ASN A 22 7.51 -6.02 -18.03
C ASN A 22 8.26 -7.17 -17.35
N GLU A 23 9.22 -6.87 -16.49
CA GLU A 23 9.98 -7.89 -15.76
C GLU A 23 9.17 -8.48 -14.60
N ILE A 24 8.52 -7.62 -13.80
CA ILE A 24 7.85 -8.09 -12.58
C ILE A 24 6.49 -8.71 -12.88
N THR A 25 5.78 -8.28 -13.92
CA THR A 25 4.43 -8.76 -14.23
C THR A 25 4.26 -8.95 -15.74
N PRO A 26 4.85 -10.00 -16.32
CA PRO A 26 4.80 -10.20 -17.77
C PRO A 26 3.37 -10.41 -18.29
N ASN A 27 2.47 -10.93 -17.45
CA ASN A 27 1.05 -11.10 -17.75
C ASN A 27 0.22 -10.53 -16.61
N ILE A 28 -0.47 -9.40 -16.85
CA ILE A 28 -1.44 -8.87 -15.89
C ILE A 28 -2.72 -9.72 -15.98
N PRO A 29 -3.22 -10.25 -14.84
CA PRO A 29 -4.46 -11.01 -14.86
C PRO A 29 -5.65 -10.08 -15.17
N PRO A 30 -6.71 -10.60 -15.82
CA PRO A 30 -7.91 -9.80 -16.07
C PRO A 30 -8.55 -9.40 -14.74
N PHE A 31 -9.08 -8.19 -14.70
CA PHE A 31 -9.83 -7.66 -13.56
C PHE A 31 -11.18 -7.16 -14.04
N ALA A 32 -12.24 -7.60 -13.36
CA ALA A 32 -13.61 -7.21 -13.65
C ALA A 32 -14.22 -6.53 -12.43
N PRO A 33 -15.13 -5.56 -12.62
CA PRO A 33 -15.96 -5.05 -11.54
C PRO A 33 -16.75 -6.17 -10.85
N ASP A 34 -16.96 -6.03 -9.54
CA ASP A 34 -17.71 -6.96 -8.73
C ASP A 34 -18.64 -6.18 -7.80
N GLU A 35 -19.84 -5.85 -8.31
CA GLU A 35 -20.83 -5.03 -7.59
C GLU A 35 -21.25 -5.65 -6.26
N ALA A 36 -21.29 -6.98 -6.19
CA ALA A 36 -21.65 -7.68 -4.95
C ALA A 36 -20.54 -7.55 -3.90
N PHE A 37 -19.26 -7.64 -4.31
CA PHE A 37 -18.13 -7.38 -3.41
C PHE A 37 -18.15 -5.93 -2.93
N TYR A 38 -18.28 -4.99 -3.88
CA TYR A 38 -18.32 -3.56 -3.62
C TYR A 38 -19.37 -3.26 -2.54
N LYS A 39 -20.60 -3.74 -2.76
CA LYS A 39 -21.70 -3.52 -1.83
C LYS A 39 -21.42 -4.13 -0.46
N ALA A 40 -20.80 -5.31 -0.38
CA ALA A 40 -20.47 -5.93 0.89
C ALA A 40 -19.42 -5.13 1.68
N VAL A 41 -18.39 -4.61 1.01
CA VAL A 41 -17.38 -3.73 1.63
C VAL A 41 -18.03 -2.41 2.05
N PHE A 42 -18.86 -1.81 1.19
CA PHE A 42 -19.61 -0.59 1.46
C PHE A 42 -20.47 -0.72 2.71
N ASP A 43 -21.37 -1.71 2.75
CA ASP A 43 -22.32 -1.91 3.84
C ASP A 43 -21.59 -2.12 5.17
N LYS A 44 -20.53 -2.95 5.18
CA LYS A 44 -19.72 -3.19 6.38
C LYS A 44 -18.97 -1.94 6.83
N PHE A 45 -18.32 -1.22 5.92
CA PHE A 45 -17.53 -0.04 6.27
C PHE A 45 -18.41 1.13 6.71
N ALA A 46 -19.56 1.37 6.05
CA ALA A 46 -20.52 2.39 6.47
C ALA A 46 -21.04 2.13 7.88
N ALA A 47 -21.42 0.88 8.18
CA ALA A 47 -21.89 0.49 9.51
C ALA A 47 -20.80 0.62 10.58
N ALA A 48 -19.55 0.24 10.26
CA ALA A 48 -18.44 0.26 11.19
C ALA A 48 -17.91 1.68 11.45
N SER A 49 -17.75 2.48 10.41
CA SER A 49 -17.08 3.79 10.49
C SER A 49 -17.96 4.87 11.11
N GLY A 50 -19.26 4.87 10.80
CA GLY A 50 -20.14 5.98 11.17
C GLY A 50 -19.81 7.30 10.46
N LEU A 51 -19.01 7.25 9.39
CA LEU A 51 -18.76 8.41 8.53
C LEU A 51 -20.01 8.77 7.71
N PRO A 52 -20.12 10.02 7.21
CA PRO A 52 -21.19 10.41 6.31
C PRO A 52 -21.22 9.52 5.06
N GLU A 53 -22.41 9.03 4.71
CA GLU A 53 -22.60 8.04 3.63
C GLU A 53 -22.07 8.50 2.26
N ASP A 54 -22.13 9.81 1.99
CA ASP A 54 -21.62 10.43 0.76
C ASP A 54 -20.09 10.39 0.64
N THR A 55 -19.37 10.24 1.77
CA THR A 55 -17.91 10.09 1.77
C THR A 55 -17.45 8.65 1.60
N ILE A 56 -18.33 7.67 1.87
CA ILE A 56 -18.01 6.25 1.89
C ILE A 56 -17.47 5.73 0.54
N PRO A 57 -18.08 6.05 -0.62
CA PRO A 57 -17.60 5.54 -1.92
C PRO A 57 -16.13 5.84 -2.17
N HIS A 58 -15.66 7.04 -1.82
CA HIS A 58 -14.28 7.47 -2.03
C HIS A 58 -13.25 6.52 -1.40
N PHE A 59 -13.55 5.98 -0.21
CA PHE A 59 -12.67 5.03 0.48
C PHE A 59 -12.89 3.58 0.03
N VAL A 60 -14.15 3.20 -0.21
CA VAL A 60 -14.53 1.83 -0.60
C VAL A 60 -14.04 1.51 -2.00
N ASP A 61 -14.12 2.44 -2.95
CA ASP A 61 -13.66 2.27 -4.33
C ASP A 61 -12.19 1.81 -4.38
N THR A 62 -11.34 2.32 -3.48
CA THR A 62 -9.93 1.91 -3.44
C THR A 62 -9.73 0.62 -2.63
N GLY A 63 -10.41 0.50 -1.48
CA GLY A 63 -10.24 -0.64 -0.59
C GLY A 63 -10.73 -1.96 -1.19
N GLU A 64 -11.83 -1.91 -1.94
CA GLU A 64 -12.39 -3.10 -2.58
C GLU A 64 -11.47 -3.64 -3.70
N VAL A 65 -10.95 -2.73 -4.54
CA VAL A 65 -10.06 -3.09 -5.65
C VAL A 65 -8.77 -3.67 -5.09
N LEU A 66 -8.17 -3.03 -4.08
CA LEU A 66 -6.94 -3.52 -3.45
C LEU A 66 -7.13 -4.94 -2.93
N ALA A 67 -8.21 -5.21 -2.18
CA ALA A 67 -8.44 -6.52 -1.60
C ALA A 67 -8.54 -7.63 -2.66
N ARG A 68 -9.26 -7.37 -3.77
CA ARG A 68 -9.42 -8.34 -4.86
C ARG A 68 -8.17 -8.51 -5.71
N CYS A 69 -7.39 -7.43 -5.90
CA CYS A 69 -6.15 -7.48 -6.66
C CYS A 69 -5.05 -8.20 -5.88
N PHE A 70 -4.86 -7.85 -4.61
CA PHE A 70 -3.74 -8.36 -3.80
C PHE A 70 -4.01 -9.79 -3.34
N TYR A 71 -5.25 -10.11 -2.99
CA TYR A 71 -5.56 -11.34 -2.27
C TYR A 71 -6.52 -12.28 -3.03
N PRO A 72 -6.32 -12.54 -4.34
CA PRO A 72 -7.32 -13.21 -5.17
C PRO A 72 -7.67 -14.64 -4.71
N SER A 73 -6.77 -15.30 -3.98
CA SER A 73 -6.97 -16.66 -3.47
C SER A 73 -7.52 -16.73 -2.04
N LEU A 74 -7.64 -15.61 -1.33
CA LEU A 74 -8.18 -15.64 0.04
C LEU A 74 -9.70 -15.92 0.03
N PRO A 75 -10.24 -16.52 1.11
CA PRO A 75 -11.67 -16.64 1.28
C PRO A 75 -12.37 -15.29 1.13
N ARG A 76 -13.53 -15.31 0.47
CA ARG A 76 -14.29 -14.10 0.11
C ARG A 76 -14.59 -13.21 1.33
N ASP A 77 -14.98 -13.80 2.46
CA ASP A 77 -15.28 -13.05 3.67
C ASP A 77 -14.05 -12.32 4.23
N LEU A 78 -12.88 -12.98 4.20
CA LEU A 78 -11.61 -12.38 4.59
C LEU A 78 -11.20 -11.26 3.63
N GLN A 79 -11.37 -11.44 2.32
CA GLN A 79 -11.15 -10.37 1.34
C GLN A 79 -12.03 -9.15 1.64
N ILE A 80 -13.32 -9.36 1.95
CA ILE A 80 -14.24 -8.27 2.31
C ILE A 80 -13.70 -7.53 3.54
N SER A 81 -13.30 -8.24 4.59
CA SER A 81 -12.80 -7.62 5.82
C SER A 81 -11.47 -6.87 5.60
N ILE A 82 -10.57 -7.40 4.77
CA ILE A 82 -9.37 -6.67 4.30
C ILE A 82 -9.76 -5.41 3.51
N GLY A 83 -10.79 -5.49 2.67
CA GLY A 83 -11.32 -4.33 1.95
C GLY A 83 -11.85 -3.25 2.88
N VAL A 84 -12.57 -3.63 3.94
CA VAL A 84 -13.06 -2.72 4.98
C VAL A 84 -11.90 -2.07 5.75
N LEU A 85 -10.90 -2.86 6.17
CA LEU A 85 -9.70 -2.30 6.82
C LEU A 85 -8.94 -1.36 5.88
N THR A 86 -8.89 -1.68 4.59
CA THR A 86 -8.24 -0.81 3.60
C THR A 86 -9.02 0.49 3.39
N ALA A 87 -10.34 0.47 3.42
CA ALA A 87 -11.15 1.68 3.46
C ALA A 87 -10.89 2.52 4.74
N TYR A 88 -10.68 1.86 5.89
CA TYR A 88 -10.17 2.55 7.09
C TYR A 88 -8.80 3.18 6.86
N VAL A 89 -7.84 2.48 6.26
CA VAL A 89 -6.51 3.00 5.94
C VAL A 89 -6.60 4.29 5.11
N PHE A 90 -7.34 4.27 4.00
CA PHE A 90 -7.52 5.46 3.16
C PHE A 90 -8.32 6.58 3.83
N SER A 91 -9.32 6.24 4.65
CA SER A 91 -10.05 7.27 5.39
C SER A 91 -9.22 7.92 6.48
N ILE A 92 -8.33 7.18 7.17
CA ILE A 92 -7.40 7.78 8.14
C ILE A 92 -6.43 8.72 7.43
N ASP A 93 -5.85 8.30 6.29
CA ASP A 93 -4.91 9.09 5.47
C ASP A 93 -5.50 10.45 5.10
N ASP A 94 -6.74 10.45 4.58
CA ASP A 94 -7.40 11.68 4.14
C ASP A 94 -7.97 12.51 5.30
N GLN A 95 -8.64 11.86 6.27
CA GLN A 95 -9.39 12.56 7.33
C GLN A 95 -8.45 13.14 8.40
N CYS A 96 -7.20 12.65 8.53
CA CYS A 96 -6.24 13.25 9.47
C CYS A 96 -5.87 14.71 9.15
N ALA A 97 -6.18 15.17 7.93
CA ALA A 97 -6.08 16.58 7.56
C ALA A 97 -7.07 17.47 8.35
N ASP A 98 -8.21 16.93 8.78
CA ASP A 98 -9.15 17.62 9.67
C ASP A 98 -8.65 17.57 11.13
N PRO A 99 -8.40 18.74 11.77
CA PRO A 99 -7.98 18.80 13.16
C PRO A 99 -8.95 18.15 14.14
N GLU A 100 -10.26 18.20 13.89
CA GLU A 100 -11.26 17.63 14.80
C GLU A 100 -11.22 16.10 14.76
N PHE A 101 -11.28 15.51 13.57
CA PHE A 101 -11.10 14.07 13.39
C PHE A 101 -9.80 13.57 14.02
N ARG A 102 -8.70 14.27 13.77
CA ARG A 102 -7.38 13.90 14.30
C ARG A 102 -7.35 13.90 15.83
N GLU A 103 -7.93 14.92 16.47
CA GLU A 103 -7.96 14.99 17.94
C GLU A 103 -8.80 13.86 18.54
N GLN A 104 -9.91 13.49 17.90
CA GLN A 104 -10.70 12.32 18.30
C GLN A 104 -9.89 11.02 18.15
N LEU A 105 -9.17 10.86 17.03
CA LEU A 105 -8.41 9.66 16.72
C LEU A 105 -7.27 9.41 17.72
N LYS A 106 -6.68 10.44 18.35
CA LYS A 106 -5.65 10.28 19.41
C LYS A 106 -6.10 9.43 20.59
N SER A 107 -7.41 9.32 20.82
CA SER A 107 -7.98 8.49 21.88
C SER A 107 -7.99 6.98 21.57
N TYR A 108 -7.51 6.55 20.38
CA TYR A 108 -7.56 5.15 19.95
C TYR A 108 -7.01 4.17 20.99
N ARG A 109 -5.90 4.52 21.67
CA ARG A 109 -5.30 3.71 22.74
C ARG A 109 -6.20 3.58 23.96
N SER A 110 -6.83 4.68 24.38
CA SER A 110 -7.76 4.67 25.52
C SER A 110 -8.99 3.83 25.21
N VAL A 111 -9.46 3.83 23.95
CA VAL A 111 -10.54 2.95 23.49
C VAL A 111 -10.09 1.49 23.53
N PHE A 112 -8.89 1.18 23.02
CA PHE A 112 -8.30 -0.17 23.04
C PHE A 112 -8.21 -0.74 24.48
N LEU A 113 -7.77 0.08 25.43
CA LEU A 113 -7.65 -0.30 26.83
C LEU A 113 -8.98 -0.35 27.58
N GLY A 114 -10.12 -0.06 26.93
CA GLY A 114 -11.43 0.03 27.58
C GLY A 114 -11.55 1.18 28.59
N GLN A 115 -10.66 2.17 28.50
CA GLN A 115 -10.58 3.32 29.42
C GLN A 115 -11.29 4.57 28.88
N SER A 116 -11.72 4.55 27.63
CA SER A 116 -12.46 5.66 27.04
C SER A 116 -13.91 5.69 27.51
N THR A 117 -14.34 6.84 28.04
CA THR A 117 -15.76 7.14 28.28
C THR A 117 -16.45 7.68 27.02
N THR A 118 -15.68 8.05 25.99
CA THR A 118 -16.19 8.56 24.72
C THR A 118 -16.52 7.40 23.79
N ASN A 119 -17.78 7.32 23.34
CA ASN A 119 -18.21 6.34 22.36
C ASN A 119 -17.85 6.81 20.94
N LEU A 120 -16.62 6.55 20.51
CA LEU A 120 -16.18 6.82 19.14
C LEU A 120 -16.46 5.60 18.26
N GLN A 121 -17.60 5.61 17.56
CA GLN A 121 -18.02 4.53 16.66
C GLN A 121 -16.91 4.15 15.67
N TYR A 122 -16.29 5.15 15.04
CA TYR A 122 -15.22 4.95 14.05
C TYR A 122 -14.09 4.05 14.57
N ILE A 123 -13.54 4.36 15.76
CA ILE A 123 -12.44 3.61 16.38
C ILE A 123 -12.89 2.21 16.80
N LYS A 124 -14.10 2.09 17.34
CA LYS A 124 -14.67 0.77 17.70
C LYS A 124 -14.87 -0.11 16.47
N GLY A 125 -15.35 0.46 15.36
CA GLY A 125 -15.48 -0.24 14.10
C GLY A 125 -14.15 -0.70 13.53
N LEU A 126 -13.09 0.11 13.65
CA LEU A 126 -11.72 -0.29 13.30
C LEU A 126 -11.28 -1.51 14.11
N TYR A 127 -11.45 -1.50 15.44
CA TYR A 127 -11.09 -2.64 16.28
C TYR A 127 -11.93 -3.89 16.02
N ASN A 128 -13.22 -3.74 15.74
CA ASN A 128 -14.08 -4.87 15.37
C ASN A 128 -13.63 -5.47 14.03
N THR A 129 -13.24 -4.63 13.06
CA THR A 129 -12.71 -5.08 11.77
C THR A 129 -11.38 -5.81 11.94
N LEU A 130 -10.48 -5.27 12.78
CA LEU A 130 -9.21 -5.94 13.11
C LEU A 130 -9.47 -7.29 13.79
N HIS A 131 -10.38 -7.34 14.76
CA HIS A 131 -10.75 -8.58 15.44
C HIS A 131 -11.27 -9.65 14.46
N ASP A 132 -12.12 -9.24 13.51
CA ASP A 132 -12.62 -10.13 12.45
C ASP A 132 -11.47 -10.68 11.60
N ILE A 133 -10.57 -9.82 11.13
CA ILE A 133 -9.40 -10.23 10.33
C ILE A 133 -8.49 -11.17 11.11
N VAL A 134 -8.04 -10.78 12.31
CA VAL A 134 -7.04 -11.56 13.07
C VAL A 134 -7.56 -12.92 13.52
N SER A 135 -8.88 -13.13 13.55
CA SER A 135 -9.48 -14.44 13.82
C SER A 135 -9.12 -15.51 12.78
N HIS A 136 -8.64 -15.11 11.60
CA HIS A 136 -8.18 -15.99 10.53
C HIS A 136 -6.69 -16.33 10.60
N TYR A 137 -5.95 -15.77 11.56
CA TYR A 137 -4.49 -15.92 11.66
C TYR A 137 -4.11 -16.54 12.99
N GLU A 138 -2.89 -17.08 13.05
CA GLU A 138 -2.30 -17.45 14.33
C GLU A 138 -1.94 -16.20 15.15
N TRP A 139 -1.72 -16.38 16.45
CA TRP A 139 -1.63 -15.28 17.41
C TRP A 139 -0.55 -14.23 17.07
N TYR A 140 0.62 -14.65 16.59
CA TYR A 140 1.73 -13.75 16.31
C TYR A 140 1.46 -12.90 15.05
N ALA A 141 1.01 -13.51 13.95
CA ALA A 141 0.56 -12.79 12.77
C ALA A 141 -0.60 -11.83 13.10
N GLY A 142 -1.55 -12.26 13.95
CA GLY A 142 -2.61 -11.40 14.47
C GLY A 142 -2.08 -10.17 15.22
N ASP A 143 -1.12 -10.36 16.12
CA ASP A 143 -0.46 -9.27 16.85
C ASP A 143 0.25 -8.29 15.90
N MET A 144 0.94 -8.80 14.87
CA MET A 144 1.65 -7.96 13.90
C MET A 144 0.71 -7.15 13.01
N ILE A 145 -0.42 -7.73 12.61
CA ILE A 145 -1.49 -7.01 11.89
C ILE A 145 -2.00 -5.84 12.73
N ILE A 146 -2.36 -6.09 14.00
CA ILE A 146 -2.84 -5.04 14.91
C ILE A 146 -1.76 -3.97 15.10
N LYS A 147 -0.53 -4.38 15.43
CA LYS A 147 0.60 -3.46 15.68
C LYS A 147 0.87 -2.58 14.47
N SER A 148 0.89 -3.15 13.25
CA SER A 148 1.11 -2.39 12.03
C SER A 148 -0.02 -1.38 11.76
N THR A 149 -1.28 -1.73 12.05
CA THR A 149 -2.39 -0.77 11.98
C THR A 149 -2.28 0.35 13.04
N MET A 150 -1.84 0.04 14.26
CA MET A 150 -1.65 1.08 15.30
C MET A 150 -0.49 2.03 14.98
N ASP A 151 0.59 1.51 14.39
CA ASP A 151 1.68 2.32 13.84
C ASP A 151 1.12 3.29 12.77
N PHE A 152 0.29 2.79 11.85
CA PHE A 152 -0.34 3.59 10.80
C PHE A 152 -1.27 4.68 11.36
N VAL A 153 -2.14 4.36 12.33
CA VAL A 153 -3.00 5.37 13.00
C VAL A 153 -2.14 6.48 13.61
N SER A 154 -1.07 6.11 14.30
CA SER A 154 -0.21 7.06 15.00
C SER A 154 0.58 7.95 14.06
N ILE A 155 1.10 7.38 12.97
CA ILE A 155 1.93 8.13 12.03
C ILE A 155 1.11 9.14 11.24
N ASN A 156 -0.12 8.81 10.85
CA ASN A 156 -0.99 9.74 10.12
C ASN A 156 -1.36 10.97 10.97
N ILE A 157 -1.65 10.77 12.26
CA ILE A 157 -1.83 11.88 13.20
C ILE A 157 -0.57 12.76 13.24
N MET A 158 0.60 12.11 13.33
CA MET A 158 1.88 12.80 13.48
C MET A 158 2.27 13.55 12.19
N GLU A 159 2.15 12.94 11.01
CA GLU A 159 2.45 13.57 9.72
C GLU A 159 1.51 14.75 9.44
N ALA A 160 0.24 14.64 9.81
CA ALA A 160 -0.71 15.75 9.70
C ALA A 160 -0.36 16.93 10.63
N GLU A 161 0.20 16.67 11.81
CA GLU A 161 0.64 17.72 12.77
C GLU A 161 2.01 18.31 12.45
N GLN A 162 2.87 17.56 11.76
CA GLN A 162 4.25 17.95 11.44
C GLN A 162 4.41 18.35 9.96
N THR A 163 3.33 18.74 9.28
CA THR A 163 3.24 18.87 7.81
C THR A 163 4.39 19.71 7.24
N GLY A 164 5.40 19.03 6.67
CA GLY A 164 6.54 19.67 6.01
C GLY A 164 7.74 20.07 6.90
N ASP A 165 7.68 19.81 8.21
CA ASP A 165 8.69 20.27 9.19
C ASP A 165 9.65 19.17 9.68
N PHE A 166 9.62 17.97 9.09
CA PHE A 166 10.68 17.01 9.39
C PHE A 166 12.03 17.60 8.99
N MET A 167 12.88 17.85 9.98
CA MET A 167 14.28 18.26 9.77
C MET A 167 15.10 17.07 9.24
N VAL A 168 14.78 16.63 8.04
CA VAL A 168 15.55 15.62 7.31
C VAL A 168 16.89 16.25 6.94
N SER A 169 17.98 15.55 7.22
CA SER A 169 19.33 16.03 6.90
C SER A 169 20.19 14.90 6.31
N PRO A 170 21.34 15.24 5.71
CA PRO A 170 22.30 14.24 5.25
C PRO A 170 22.80 13.26 6.33
N SER A 171 22.61 13.60 7.61
CA SER A 171 22.99 12.78 8.77
C SER A 171 21.89 11.83 9.26
N THR A 172 20.65 11.97 8.77
CA THR A 172 19.49 11.15 9.19
C THR A 172 19.10 10.13 8.12
N ARG A 173 20.09 9.44 7.53
CA ARG A 173 19.89 8.61 6.31
C ARG A 173 18.93 7.43 6.45
N LEU A 174 18.66 6.97 7.66
CA LEU A 174 17.72 5.87 7.93
C LEU A 174 16.27 6.37 8.10
N PHE A 175 16.07 7.68 8.24
CA PHE A 175 14.77 8.27 8.50
C PHE A 175 13.74 8.02 7.39
N PRO A 176 14.09 8.14 6.08
CA PRO A 176 13.11 7.93 5.01
C PRO A 176 12.47 6.53 5.05
N ASP A 177 13.30 5.48 5.18
CA ASP A 177 12.80 4.11 5.26
C ASP A 177 12.06 3.84 6.59
N PHE A 178 12.54 4.41 7.71
CA PHE A 178 11.85 4.28 8.99
C PHE A 178 10.45 4.89 8.95
N LEU A 179 10.30 6.12 8.43
CA LEU A 179 9.01 6.77 8.31
C LEU A 179 8.10 5.97 7.37
N ARG A 180 8.66 5.52 6.25
CA ARG A 180 7.92 4.76 5.25
C ARG A 180 7.35 3.45 5.78
N GLN A 181 8.09 2.74 6.65
CA GLN A 181 7.61 1.54 7.33
C GLN A 181 6.39 1.78 8.21
N LYS A 182 6.23 3.00 8.74
CA LYS A 182 5.08 3.36 9.57
C LYS A 182 3.88 3.76 8.72
N SER A 183 4.09 4.58 7.69
CA SER A 183 3.00 5.06 6.81
C SER A 183 2.59 4.03 5.75
N GLY A 184 3.40 3.02 5.48
CA GLY A 184 3.12 2.01 4.45
C GLY A 184 2.23 0.87 4.88
N ILE A 185 2.03 0.64 6.19
CA ILE A 185 1.30 -0.50 6.76
C ILE A 185 1.70 -1.86 6.09
N GLY A 186 2.95 -1.95 5.62
CA GLY A 186 3.40 -3.05 4.76
C GLY A 186 3.41 -4.39 5.49
N GLU A 187 3.69 -4.38 6.79
CA GLU A 187 3.72 -5.59 7.62
C GLU A 187 2.33 -6.24 7.72
N ALA A 188 1.24 -5.48 7.94
CA ALA A 188 -0.10 -6.05 7.97
C ALA A 188 -0.47 -6.70 6.63
N TYR A 189 -0.26 -5.96 5.53
CA TYR A 189 -0.54 -6.44 4.18
C TYR A 189 0.32 -7.65 3.80
N ALA A 190 1.54 -7.76 4.31
CA ALA A 190 2.38 -8.95 4.13
C ALA A 190 1.81 -10.18 4.84
N PHE A 191 1.37 -10.03 6.10
CA PHE A 191 0.77 -11.14 6.86
C PHE A 191 -0.55 -11.63 6.26
N PHE A 192 -1.33 -10.76 5.60
CA PHE A 192 -2.61 -11.16 5.02
C PHE A 192 -2.51 -12.29 3.97
N TYR A 193 -1.36 -12.47 3.34
CA TYR A 193 -1.14 -13.55 2.39
C TYR A 193 -1.15 -14.95 3.02
N PHE A 194 -1.06 -15.05 4.36
CA PHE A 194 -0.78 -16.29 5.06
C PHE A 194 -1.80 -16.60 6.18
N PRO A 195 -3.09 -16.84 5.86
CA PRO A 195 -4.07 -17.23 6.86
C PRO A 195 -3.71 -18.54 7.56
N GLY A 196 -4.04 -18.66 8.84
CA GLY A 196 -3.64 -19.77 9.71
C GLY A 196 -4.34 -21.10 9.40
N SER A 197 -5.45 -21.08 8.64
CA SER A 197 -6.07 -22.32 8.11
C SER A 197 -5.15 -23.07 7.16
N ASP A 198 -4.22 -22.33 6.59
CA ASP A 198 -3.50 -22.68 5.41
C ASP A 198 -2.00 -22.76 5.71
N TRP A 199 -1.46 -21.85 6.51
CA TRP A 199 -0.02 -21.66 6.69
C TRP A 199 0.42 -21.76 8.15
N GLY A 200 1.57 -22.40 8.38
CA GLY A 200 2.30 -22.26 9.63
C GLY A 200 3.29 -21.09 9.55
N LEU A 201 3.53 -20.40 10.66
CA LEU A 201 4.45 -19.24 10.70
C LEU A 201 5.83 -19.56 10.10
N GLY A 202 6.38 -20.75 10.38
CA GLY A 202 7.66 -21.20 9.85
C GLY A 202 7.73 -21.33 8.32
N ASP A 203 6.58 -21.41 7.63
CA ASP A 203 6.53 -21.56 6.17
C ASP A 203 6.86 -20.27 5.44
N TYR A 204 6.60 -19.11 6.05
CA TYR A 204 6.62 -17.81 5.35
C TYR A 204 7.29 -16.68 6.14
N PHE A 205 7.56 -16.84 7.44
CA PHE A 205 8.00 -15.73 8.30
C PHE A 205 9.26 -15.02 7.78
N THR A 206 10.19 -15.76 7.18
CA THR A 206 11.41 -15.19 6.58
C THR A 206 11.15 -14.32 5.35
N LEU A 207 9.98 -14.45 4.72
CA LEU A 207 9.58 -13.67 3.54
C LEU A 207 8.90 -12.34 3.90
N ILE A 208 8.37 -12.22 5.12
CA ILE A 208 7.61 -11.04 5.56
C ILE A 208 8.37 -9.72 5.37
N PRO A 209 9.67 -9.61 5.72
CA PRO A 209 10.41 -8.35 5.52
C PRO A 209 10.50 -7.92 4.05
N ASP A 210 10.73 -8.86 3.12
CA ASP A 210 10.77 -8.55 1.69
C ASP A 210 9.37 -8.19 1.17
N ILE A 211 8.31 -8.92 1.56
CA ILE A 211 6.93 -8.61 1.13
C ILE A 211 6.51 -7.21 1.62
N ALA A 212 6.72 -6.92 2.91
CA ALA A 212 6.41 -5.61 3.50
C ALA A 212 7.19 -4.48 2.81
N GLY A 213 8.49 -4.68 2.58
CA GLY A 213 9.32 -3.72 1.87
C GLY A 213 8.89 -3.51 0.41
N ILE A 214 8.49 -4.58 -0.29
CA ILE A 214 8.03 -4.50 -1.67
C ILE A 214 6.73 -3.69 -1.77
N ILE A 215 5.80 -3.82 -0.82
CA ILE A 215 4.56 -3.01 -0.78
C ILE A 215 4.89 -1.52 -0.80
N GLU A 216 5.77 -1.08 0.10
CA GLU A 216 6.20 0.32 0.19
C GLU A 216 6.95 0.76 -1.07
N GLN A 217 7.89 -0.06 -1.53
CA GLN A 217 8.72 0.23 -2.70
C GLN A 217 7.90 0.32 -3.99
N LEU A 218 6.96 -0.61 -4.21
CA LEU A 218 6.10 -0.58 -5.39
C LEU A 218 5.17 0.63 -5.38
N ASN A 219 4.63 0.99 -4.21
CA ASN A 219 3.83 2.21 -4.11
C ASN A 219 4.65 3.43 -4.48
N ASP A 220 5.84 3.62 -3.89
CA ASP A 220 6.72 4.75 -4.20
C ASP A 220 7.06 4.82 -5.70
N VAL A 221 7.28 3.66 -6.35
CA VAL A 221 7.57 3.57 -7.78
C VAL A 221 6.36 3.97 -8.63
N LEU A 222 5.17 3.44 -8.32
CA LEU A 222 3.97 3.62 -9.15
C LEU A 222 3.24 4.93 -8.86
N SER A 223 3.38 5.47 -7.64
CA SER A 223 2.84 6.77 -7.25
C SER A 223 3.74 7.94 -7.66
N PHE A 224 5.03 7.70 -7.93
CA PHE A 224 5.97 8.75 -8.36
C PHE A 224 5.42 9.64 -9.48
N TYR A 225 4.68 9.05 -10.42
CA TYR A 225 4.06 9.78 -11.52
C TYR A 225 3.08 10.87 -11.03
N LYS A 226 2.11 10.51 -10.17
CA LYS A 226 1.17 11.52 -9.61
C LYS A 226 1.90 12.51 -8.69
N GLU A 227 2.88 12.03 -7.93
CA GLU A 227 3.46 12.77 -6.81
C GLU A 227 4.52 13.79 -7.24
N SER A 228 5.34 13.43 -8.22
CA SER A 228 6.54 14.19 -8.61
C SER A 228 6.55 14.62 -10.07
N VAL A 229 5.88 13.86 -10.97
CA VAL A 229 5.81 14.22 -12.40
C VAL A 229 4.63 15.16 -12.67
N LEU A 230 3.44 14.84 -12.15
CA LEU A 230 2.26 15.69 -12.23
C LEU A 230 2.15 16.67 -11.06
N GLY A 231 2.67 16.28 -9.90
CA GLY A 231 2.58 17.00 -8.65
C GLY A 231 3.93 17.48 -8.11
N ASN A 232 3.88 17.99 -6.88
CA ASN A 232 5.07 18.28 -6.08
C ASN A 232 4.77 17.93 -4.62
N GLU A 233 4.28 16.71 -4.38
CA GLU A 233 3.90 16.24 -3.05
C GLU A 233 5.14 16.26 -2.14
N PRO A 234 5.10 16.97 -1.00
CA PRO A 234 6.19 16.98 -0.03
C PRO A 234 6.18 15.69 0.80
N GLY A 235 7.26 15.44 1.53
CA GLY A 235 7.30 14.33 2.51
C GLY A 235 7.36 12.92 1.90
N THR A 236 7.33 12.76 0.58
CA THR A 236 7.50 11.44 -0.05
C THR A 236 8.89 10.86 0.23
N TRP A 237 9.00 9.53 0.19
CA TRP A 237 10.30 8.86 0.38
C TRP A 237 11.36 9.41 -0.59
N VAL A 238 10.98 9.71 -1.83
CA VAL A 238 11.87 10.27 -2.84
C VAL A 238 12.40 11.64 -2.41
N LYS A 239 11.52 12.57 -2.02
CA LYS A 239 11.92 13.92 -1.59
C LYS A 239 12.85 13.85 -0.36
N GLN A 240 12.53 13.01 0.62
CA GLN A 240 13.37 12.82 1.81
C GLN A 240 14.73 12.22 1.45
N THR A 241 14.77 11.25 0.53
CA THR A 241 16.01 10.61 0.06
C THR A 241 16.90 11.60 -0.69
N CYS A 242 16.33 12.48 -1.51
CA CYS A 242 17.06 13.57 -2.16
C CYS A 242 17.81 14.44 -1.15
N VAL A 243 17.16 14.79 -0.03
CA VAL A 243 17.78 15.56 1.06
C VAL A 243 18.88 14.76 1.77
N CYS A 244 18.59 13.50 2.15
CA CYS A 244 19.54 12.66 2.88
C CYS A 244 20.81 12.33 2.07
N LYS A 245 20.70 12.20 0.75
CA LYS A 245 21.81 11.76 -0.11
C LYS A 245 22.40 12.89 -0.97
N GLY A 246 21.72 14.02 -1.09
CA GLY A 246 22.14 15.12 -1.96
C GLY A 246 22.05 14.76 -3.45
N ILE A 247 21.05 13.95 -3.82
CA ILE A 247 20.81 13.46 -5.19
C ILE A 247 19.52 14.06 -5.78
N SER A 248 19.35 13.98 -7.09
CA SER A 248 18.12 14.40 -7.76
C SER A 248 16.97 13.42 -7.55
N GLU A 249 15.73 13.85 -7.81
CA GLU A 249 14.55 12.99 -7.76
C GLU A 249 14.62 11.85 -8.77
N GLY A 250 15.19 12.10 -9.97
CA GLY A 250 15.42 11.05 -10.95
C GLY A 250 16.47 10.03 -10.50
N GLU A 251 17.51 10.46 -9.78
CA GLU A 251 18.49 9.54 -9.17
C GLU A 251 17.85 8.70 -8.06
N ALA A 252 17.07 9.32 -7.16
CA ALA A 252 16.35 8.62 -6.09
C ALA A 252 15.25 7.67 -6.61
N PHE A 253 14.52 8.06 -7.65
CA PHE A 253 13.52 7.22 -8.31
C PHE A 253 14.15 5.97 -8.94
N LYS A 254 15.25 6.12 -9.68
CA LYS A 254 16.00 4.98 -10.24
C LYS A 254 16.51 4.05 -9.14
N GLU A 255 17.04 4.61 -8.05
CA GLU A 255 17.45 3.81 -6.90
C GLU A 255 16.28 3.02 -6.30
N ARG A 256 15.10 3.64 -6.18
CA ARG A 256 13.92 2.95 -5.65
C ARG A 256 13.42 1.83 -6.57
N VAL A 257 13.43 2.05 -7.88
CA VAL A 257 13.12 1.02 -8.89
C VAL A 257 14.08 -0.16 -8.75
N ASP A 258 15.39 0.10 -8.65
CA ASP A 258 16.40 -0.96 -8.49
C ASP A 258 16.24 -1.73 -7.18
N GLN A 259 15.95 -1.02 -6.07
CA GLN A 259 15.66 -1.63 -4.77
C GLN A 259 14.44 -2.54 -4.85
N CYS A 260 13.34 -2.05 -5.45
CA CYS A 260 12.11 -2.80 -5.63
C CYS A 260 12.34 -4.08 -6.45
N LEU A 261 13.03 -3.95 -7.58
CA LEU A 261 13.33 -5.06 -8.46
C LEU A 261 14.22 -6.11 -7.77
N GLY A 262 15.22 -5.65 -7.02
CA GLY A 262 16.09 -6.51 -6.22
C GLY A 262 15.30 -7.30 -5.17
N SER A 263 14.37 -6.65 -4.45
CA SER A 263 13.53 -7.30 -3.45
C SER A 263 12.60 -8.34 -4.07
N ILE A 264 11.95 -8.02 -5.21
CA ILE A 264 11.09 -8.96 -5.93
C ILE A 264 11.88 -10.20 -6.40
N ARG A 265 13.09 -10.00 -6.95
CA ARG A 265 13.96 -11.11 -7.37
C ARG A 265 14.35 -12.01 -6.19
N ARG A 266 14.72 -11.44 -5.04
CA ARG A 266 15.03 -12.20 -3.83
C ARG A 266 13.83 -12.98 -3.32
N LEU A 267 12.65 -12.36 -3.27
CA LEU A 267 11.42 -13.00 -2.82
C LEU A 267 11.02 -14.19 -3.72
N ARG A 268 11.16 -14.04 -5.04
CA ARG A 268 10.95 -15.14 -6.00
C ARG A 268 11.93 -16.28 -5.79
N ALA A 269 13.22 -15.98 -5.65
CA ALA A 269 14.24 -17.00 -5.39
C ALA A 269 13.99 -17.72 -4.04
N ALA A 270 13.62 -16.99 -2.99
CA ALA A 270 13.35 -17.55 -1.68
C ALA A 270 12.10 -18.46 -1.64
N SER A 271 11.22 -18.37 -2.64
CA SER A 271 10.00 -19.19 -2.72
C SER A 271 10.09 -20.32 -3.75
N GLU A 272 11.16 -20.40 -4.56
CA GLU A 272 11.22 -21.19 -5.79
C GLU A 272 11.01 -22.71 -5.59
N GLU A 273 11.44 -23.24 -4.45
CA GLU A 273 11.34 -24.67 -4.12
C GLU A 273 9.96 -25.08 -3.60
N ASN A 274 9.09 -24.12 -3.26
CA ASN A 274 7.76 -24.38 -2.71
C ASN A 274 6.68 -23.85 -3.67
N PRO A 275 6.02 -24.74 -4.46
CA PRO A 275 5.02 -24.33 -5.44
C PRO A 275 3.87 -23.49 -4.89
N ARG A 276 3.51 -23.70 -3.62
CA ARG A 276 2.47 -22.93 -2.95
C ARG A 276 2.93 -21.51 -2.66
N LEU A 277 4.17 -21.34 -2.16
CA LEU A 277 4.75 -20.01 -1.97
C LEU A 277 4.95 -19.30 -3.30
N VAL A 278 5.42 -20.00 -4.34
CA VAL A 278 5.54 -19.42 -5.70
C VAL A 278 4.21 -18.85 -6.18
N LYS A 279 3.10 -19.59 -5.98
CA LYS A 279 1.76 -19.11 -6.33
C LYS A 279 1.40 -17.84 -5.54
N THR A 280 1.50 -17.87 -4.21
CA THR A 280 1.18 -16.72 -3.35
C THR A 280 2.04 -15.49 -3.63
N VAL A 281 3.35 -15.67 -3.81
CA VAL A 281 4.30 -14.60 -4.16
C VAL A 281 3.97 -13.98 -5.51
N ASN A 282 3.63 -14.79 -6.52
CA ASN A 282 3.24 -14.24 -7.82
C ASN A 282 1.87 -13.55 -7.80
N GLU A 283 0.91 -14.04 -7.01
CA GLU A 283 -0.35 -13.33 -6.79
C GLU A 283 -0.11 -11.95 -6.18
N PHE A 284 0.73 -11.87 -5.14
CA PHE A 284 1.17 -10.60 -4.56
C PHE A 284 1.80 -9.67 -5.61
N ILE A 285 2.84 -10.13 -6.31
CA ILE A 285 3.58 -9.31 -7.26
C ILE A 285 2.69 -8.85 -8.43
N ASN A 286 1.77 -9.69 -8.90
CA ASN A 286 0.87 -9.33 -10.00
C ASN A 286 -0.30 -8.45 -9.55
N GLY A 287 -0.77 -8.64 -8.32
CA GLY A 287 -1.87 -7.88 -7.73
C GLY A 287 -1.54 -6.40 -7.56
N TYR A 288 -0.27 -6.08 -7.28
CA TYR A 288 0.13 -4.71 -6.99
C TYR A 288 0.05 -3.78 -8.21
N PRO A 289 0.66 -4.10 -9.38
CA PRO A 289 0.48 -3.30 -10.58
C PRO A 289 -0.97 -3.33 -11.07
N LEU A 290 -1.66 -4.46 -10.93
CA LEU A 290 -3.07 -4.55 -11.31
C LEU A 290 -3.92 -3.51 -10.56
N PHE A 291 -3.77 -3.41 -9.24
CA PHE A 291 -4.44 -2.39 -8.44
C PHE A 291 -4.11 -0.97 -8.92
N HIS A 292 -2.83 -0.64 -9.10
CA HIS A 292 -2.41 0.72 -9.48
C HIS A 292 -2.91 1.14 -10.87
N LEU A 293 -3.08 0.18 -11.78
CA LEU A 293 -3.65 0.42 -13.12
C LEU A 293 -5.18 0.60 -13.11
N ASN A 294 -5.87 -0.03 -12.15
CA ASN A 294 -7.33 0.04 -12.05
C ASN A 294 -7.80 1.15 -11.08
N ALA A 295 -6.94 1.59 -10.17
CA ALA A 295 -7.24 2.68 -9.26
C ALA A 295 -6.98 4.04 -9.93
N GLY A 296 -8.05 4.75 -10.30
CA GLY A 296 -7.99 6.05 -11.00
C GLY A 296 -7.23 7.18 -10.28
N ARG A 297 -6.82 6.97 -9.01
CA ARG A 297 -6.00 7.91 -8.24
C ARG A 297 -4.57 8.05 -8.77
N TYR A 298 -4.01 7.03 -9.42
CA TYR A 298 -2.61 7.05 -9.88
C TYR A 298 -2.40 7.68 -11.25
N LYS A 299 -3.49 8.01 -11.97
CA LYS A 299 -3.47 8.68 -13.29
C LYS A 299 -2.64 7.95 -14.36
N LEU A 300 -2.46 6.65 -14.16
CA LEU A 300 -1.73 5.77 -15.06
C LEU A 300 -2.51 5.51 -16.36
N ASP A 301 -3.83 5.68 -16.35
CA ASP A 301 -4.71 5.59 -17.52
C ASP A 301 -4.42 6.64 -18.62
N GLN A 302 -3.85 7.79 -18.24
CA GLN A 302 -3.56 8.91 -19.16
C GLN A 302 -2.58 8.54 -20.29
N PHE A 303 -1.85 7.44 -20.17
CA PHE A 303 -0.82 7.02 -21.12
C PHE A 303 -1.18 5.75 -21.87
N GLY A 304 -2.45 5.30 -21.76
CA GLY A 304 -2.98 4.14 -22.47
C GLY A 304 -3.10 2.89 -21.58
N SER A 305 -3.62 1.81 -22.16
CA SER A 305 -3.70 0.53 -21.45
C SER A 305 -2.30 -0.05 -21.23
N TYR A 306 -2.10 -0.77 -20.13
CA TYR A 306 -0.89 -1.54 -19.87
C TYR A 306 -0.49 -2.46 -21.05
N HIS A 307 -1.46 -3.00 -21.77
CA HIS A 307 -1.22 -3.79 -22.99
C HIS A 307 -0.60 -2.97 -24.12
N GLY A 308 -0.93 -1.68 -24.22
CA GLY A 308 -0.25 -0.73 -25.10
C GLY A 308 1.21 -0.47 -24.68
N TRP A 309 1.53 -0.58 -23.38
CA TRP A 309 2.87 -0.35 -22.84
C TRP A 309 3.82 -1.54 -23.02
N GLN A 310 3.30 -2.77 -23.02
CA GLN A 310 4.10 -3.96 -23.38
C GLN A 310 4.47 -4.01 -24.88
N GLY A 311 3.91 -3.08 -25.67
CA GLY A 311 4.11 -2.93 -27.09
C GLY A 311 3.16 -3.79 -27.92
N GLU A 312 2.77 -3.24 -29.06
CA GLU A 312 2.45 -3.98 -30.28
C GLU A 312 3.53 -5.04 -30.55
N LYS A 313 3.45 -6.18 -29.88
CA LYS A 313 4.16 -7.38 -30.32
C LYS A 313 3.39 -7.92 -31.53
N THR A 314 3.85 -7.48 -32.70
CA THR A 314 3.67 -8.08 -34.04
C THR A 314 2.23 -8.13 -34.58
N ALA A 315 1.79 -7.03 -35.19
CA ALA A 315 0.99 -7.08 -36.42
C ALA A 315 1.78 -6.39 -37.54
N GLY A 316 2.90 -7.00 -37.94
CA GLY A 316 3.78 -6.46 -38.98
C GLY A 316 5.04 -7.30 -39.16
N GLY A 317 4.97 -8.28 -40.05
CA GLY A 317 6.13 -9.09 -40.43
C GLY A 317 5.75 -10.32 -41.25
N ASN A 318 5.51 -10.10 -42.56
CA ASN A 318 5.36 -11.04 -43.68
C ASN A 318 4.43 -12.26 -43.53
#